data_AF-A0A257RRS7-F1
#
_entry.id   AF-A0A257RRS7-F1
#
_cell.length_a   1.000
_cell.length_b   1.000
_cell.length_c   1.000
_cell.angle_alpha   90.00
_cell.angle_beta   90.00
_cell.angle_gamma   90.00
#
_symmetry.space_group_name_H-M   'P 1'
#
loop_
_entity.id
_entity.type
_entity.pdbx_description
1 polymer ?
#
loop_
_entity_poly.entity_id
_entity_poly.type
_entity_poly.pdbx_seq_one_letter_code
_entity_poly.pdbx_strand_id
1 'polypeptide(L)' 'MNRQVNIYVNGSLVKSGSMGINAGNTLGEFIGCSSSTGTSCSSKFTGNIDDVRLYNRALSATEIKSLYNQGR' A
#
# COMPACT_ATOMS: atom_id res chain seq x y z
N MET A 1 17.08 -4.21 14.20
CA MET A 1 15.92 -3.30 14.24
C MET A 1 14.74 -4.02 13.60
N ASN A 2 13.66 -4.28 14.34
CA ASN A 2 12.47 -4.93 13.79
C ASN A 2 11.62 -3.90 13.03
N ARG A 3 11.65 -3.94 11.69
CA ARG A 3 10.76 -3.13 10.84
C ARG A 3 9.42 -3.88 10.71
N GLN A 4 8.36 -3.31 11.27
CA GLN A 4 6.99 -3.84 11.16
C GLN A 4 6.30 -3.32 9.90
N VAL A 5 5.58 -4.20 9.22
CA VAL A 5 4.64 -3.88 8.15
C VAL A 5 3.24 -4.20 8.64
N ASN A 6 2.33 -3.24 8.49
CA ASN A 6 0.95 -3.33 8.95
C ASN A 6 0.01 -3.18 7.76
N ILE A 7 -1.03 -4.01 7.70
CA ILE A 7 -2.09 -3.97 6.70
C ILE A 7 -3.39 -3.58 7.42
N TYR A 8 -4.06 -2.57 6.90
CA TYR A 8 -5.34 -2.07 7.42
C TYR A 8 -6.42 -2.19 6.35
N VAL A 9 -7.63 -2.56 6.75
CA VAL A 9 -8.83 -2.60 5.89
C VAL A 9 -9.94 -1.84 6.62
N ASN A 10 -10.63 -0.93 5.93
CA ASN A 10 -11.68 -0.08 6.51
C ASN A 10 -11.23 0.64 7.81
N GLY A 11 -10.00 1.17 7.81
CA GLY A 11 -9.41 1.87 8.95
C GLY A 11 -8.98 0.99 10.13
N SER A 12 -9.11 -0.34 10.05
CA SER A 12 -8.80 -1.29 11.14
C SER A 12 -7.61 -2.18 10.81
N LEU A 13 -6.73 -2.45 11.79
CA LEU A 13 -5.57 -3.33 11.61
C LEU A 13 -6.04 -4.77 11.39
N VAL A 14 -5.66 -5.36 10.25
CA VAL A 14 -5.97 -6.77 9.94
C VAL A 14 -4.75 -7.67 10.03
N LYS A 15 -3.55 -7.13 9.82
CA LYS A 15 -2.31 -7.92 9.91
C LYS A 15 -1.12 -7.05 10.29
N SER A 16 -0.22 -7.62 11.07
CA SER A 16 1.11 -7.08 11.37
C SER A 16 2.15 -8.19 11.23
N GLY A 17 3.36 -7.82 10.79
CA GLY A 17 4.49 -8.74 10.71
C GLY A 17 5.81 -8.01 10.63
N SER A 18 6.90 -8.69 10.97
CA SER A 18 8.25 -8.18 10.73
C SER A 18 8.67 -8.54 9.32
N MET A 19 9.19 -7.57 8.57
CA MET A 19 9.68 -7.79 7.21
C MET A 19 11.06 -7.18 7.05
N GLY A 20 11.99 -7.95 6.49
CA GLY A 20 13.22 -7.39 5.94
C GLY A 20 12.89 -6.64 4.65
N ILE A 21 12.75 -5.32 4.73
CA ILE A 21 12.50 -4.50 3.55
C ILE A 21 13.83 -4.29 2.82
N ASN A 22 13.97 -4.89 1.63
CA ASN A 22 15.01 -4.50 0.69
C ASN A 22 14.53 -3.24 -0.03
N ALA A 23 15.07 -2.08 0.35
CA ALA A 23 14.54 -0.76 -0.04
C ALA A 23 14.87 -0.34 -1.50
N GLY A 24 15.44 -1.22 -2.32
CA GLY A 24 15.84 -0.92 -3.69
C GLY A 24 14.87 -1.47 -4.74
N ASN A 25 13.63 -0.95 -4.80
CA ASN A 25 12.83 -1.18 -6.00
C ASN A 25 13.34 -0.28 -7.12
N THR A 26 13.76 -0.86 -8.24
CA THR A 26 14.22 -0.14 -9.43
C THR A 26 13.28 -0.33 -10.62
N LEU A 27 12.17 -1.05 -10.42
CA LEU A 27 11.15 -1.31 -11.43
C LEU A 27 10.07 -0.24 -11.37
N GLY A 28 9.45 0.09 -12.50
CA GLY A 28 8.29 0.98 -12.54
C GLY A 28 7.11 0.41 -11.76
N GLU A 29 6.48 1.26 -10.94
CA GLU A 29 5.26 0.93 -10.20
C GLU A 29 3.99 1.23 -11.01
N PHE A 30 2.99 0.36 -10.86
CA PHE A 30 1.70 0.47 -11.54
C PHE A 30 0.55 0.40 -10.53
N ILE A 31 -0.52 1.14 -10.80
CA ILE A 31 -1.78 1.05 -10.05
C ILE A 31 -2.77 0.22 -10.87
N GLY A 32 -3.48 -0.71 -10.21
CA GLY A 32 -4.56 -1.47 -10.83
C GLY A 32 -4.09 -2.64 -11.71
N CYS A 33 -2.85 -3.06 -11.64
CA CYS A 33 -2.36 -4.29 -12.26
C CYS A 33 -1.05 -4.76 -11.65
N SER A 34 -0.60 -5.97 -12.01
CA SER A 34 0.73 -6.47 -11.63
C SER A 34 1.72 -6.33 -12.79
N SER A 35 2.98 -6.08 -12.44
CA SER A 35 4.11 -6.13 -13.37
C SER A 35 5.26 -6.88 -12.73
N SER A 36 5.78 -7.90 -13.42
CA SER A 36 7.00 -8.60 -12.99
C SER A 36 8.27 -7.96 -13.54
N THR A 37 8.16 -7.10 -14.56
CA THR A 37 9.29 -6.48 -15.27
C THR A 37 9.41 -4.98 -15.06
N GLY A 38 8.41 -4.33 -14.45
CA GLY A 38 8.37 -2.88 -14.30
C GLY A 38 8.11 -2.10 -15.59
N THR A 39 7.81 -2.79 -16.71
CA THR A 39 7.69 -2.18 -18.03
C THR A 39 6.33 -2.38 -18.70
N SER A 40 5.57 -3.40 -18.27
CA SER A 40 4.24 -3.68 -18.82
C SER A 40 3.28 -4.18 -17.74
N CYS A 41 2.00 -3.87 -17.95
CA CYS A 41 0.92 -4.10 -17.01
C CYS A 41 0.16 -5.39 -17.40
N SER A 42 0.10 -6.35 -16.48
CA SER A 42 -0.56 -7.66 -16.63
C SER A 42 -1.56 -7.91 -15.49
N SER A 43 -2.48 -8.86 -15.64
CA SER A 43 -3.49 -9.19 -14.62
C SER A 43 -4.19 -7.94 -14.05
N LYS A 44 -4.83 -7.18 -14.94
CA LYS A 44 -5.48 -5.91 -14.60
C LYS A 44 -6.63 -6.13 -13.62
N PHE A 45 -6.75 -5.23 -12.66
CA PHE A 45 -7.88 -5.13 -11.76
C PHE A 45 -9.12 -4.68 -12.55
N THR A 46 -10.24 -5.40 -12.37
CA THR A 46 -11.52 -5.05 -12.98
C THR A 46 -12.38 -4.31 -11.95
N GLY A 47 -12.38 -2.98 -12.03
CA GLY A 47 -13.12 -2.11 -11.13
C GLY A 47 -12.57 -0.68 -11.18
N ASN A 48 -13.07 0.17 -10.29
CA ASN A 48 -12.57 1.55 -10.14
C ASN A 48 -11.60 1.63 -8.96
N ILE A 49 -10.56 2.44 -9.10
CA ILE A 49 -9.60 2.79 -8.06
C ILE A 49 -9.54 4.31 -8.01
N ASP A 50 -9.71 4.89 -6.83
CA ASP A 50 -9.60 6.32 -6.57
C ASP A 50 -8.67 6.60 -5.38
N ASP A 51 -8.36 7.89 -5.17
CA ASP A 51 -7.79 8.39 -3.92
C ASP A 51 -6.47 7.75 -3.43
N VAL A 52 -5.65 7.29 -4.38
CA VAL A 52 -4.35 6.68 -4.10
C VAL A 52 -3.36 7.71 -3.55
N ARG A 53 -2.78 7.42 -2.39
CA ARG A 53 -1.82 8.29 -1.69
C ARG A 53 -0.57 7.51 -1.31
N LEU A 54 0.60 8.15 -1.47
CA LEU A 54 1.91 7.61 -1.04
C LEU A 54 2.54 8.57 -0.02
N TYR A 55 3.06 8.03 1.08
CA TYR A 55 3.68 8.81 2.14
C TYR A 55 5.13 8.38 2.33
N ASN A 56 6.02 9.35 2.58
CA ASN A 56 7.44 9.11 2.88
C ASN A 56 7.69 8.72 4.36
N ARG A 57 6.64 8.38 5.11
CA ARG A 57 6.68 7.97 6.51
C ARG A 57 5.61 6.93 6.80
N ALA A 58 5.80 6.18 7.88
CA ALA A 58 4.73 5.37 8.43
C ALA A 58 3.63 6.27 9.02
N LEU A 59 2.37 5.96 8.70
CA LEU A 59 1.22 6.56 9.36
C LEU A 59 0.89 5.80 10.65
N SER A 60 0.39 6.53 11.64
CA SER A 60 -0.18 5.97 12.86
C SER A 60 -1.57 5.36 12.60
N ALA A 61 -2.02 4.46 13.49
CA ALA A 61 -3.35 3.87 13.40
C ALA A 61 -4.48 4.93 13.44
N THR A 62 -4.29 6.01 14.20
CA THR A 62 -5.26 7.12 14.27
C THR A 62 -5.35 7.86 12.94
N GLU A 63 -4.22 8.20 12.32
CA GLU A 63 -4.20 8.87 11.00
C GLU A 63 -4.87 8.03 9.93
N ILE A 64 -4.63 6.72 9.92
CA ILE A 64 -5.28 5.78 8.99
C ILE A 64 -6.80 5.79 9.17
N LYS A 65 -7.28 5.77 10.42
CA LYS A 65 -8.71 5.81 10.73
C LYS A 65 -9.34 7.15 10.32
N SER A 66 -8.64 8.26 10.54
CA SER A 66 -9.09 9.58 10.09
C SER A 66 -9.19 9.66 8.56
N LEU A 67 -8.21 9.15 7.82
CA LEU A 67 -8.25 9.11 6.35
C LEU A 67 -9.42 8.26 5.83
N TYR A 68 -9.67 7.10 6.43
CA TYR A 68 -10.84 6.27 6.06
C TYR A 68 -12.16 7.03 6.25
N ASN A 69 -12.31 7.75 7.36
CA ASN A 69 -13.53 8.52 7.63
C ASN A 69 -13.72 9.74 6.72
N GLN A 70 -12.65 10.29 6.14
CA GLN A 70 -12.72 11.42 5.21
C GLN A 70 -13.20 11.02 3.82
N GLY A 71 -12.89 9.79 3.37
CA GLY A 71 -13.28 9.28 2.06
C GLY A 71 -14.62 8.54 2.05
N ARG A 72 -15.37 8.56 3.15
CA ARG A 72 -16.67 7.90 3.28
C ARG A 72 -17.83 8.84 2.98
#